data_AF-A0A954KGQ6-F1
#
_entry.id   AF-A0A954KGQ6-F1
#
_cell.length_a   1.000
_cell.length_b   1.000
_cell.length_c   1.000
_cell.angle_alpha   90.00
_cell.angle_beta   90.00
_cell.angle_gamma   90.00
#
_symmetry.space_group_name_H-M   'P 1'
#
loop_
_entity.id
_entity.type
_entity.pdbx_description
1 polymer ?
#
loop_
_entity_poly.entity_id
_entity_poly.type
_entity_poly.pdbx_seq_one_letter_code
_entity_poly.pdbx_strand_id
1 'polypeptide(L)'
;MTVALDLGSSEFRSLRNTESQLLARRIEAIYTVVSDSPQQRQQLLAANIPFLKSACQLIVPGSSARAVSELQRTPIVPIIDGGGIPVDDPIGRQVLAGLITSLLPNVSGRGNLTPCYATLPTETT
;
A
#
# COMPACT_ATOMS: atom_id res chain seq x y z
N MET A 1 -10.18 13.25 16.25
CA MET A 1 -10.26 11.99 15.48
C MET A 1 -9.04 11.14 15.83
N THR A 2 -9.17 9.82 15.96
CA THR A 2 -8.05 8.90 16.22
C THR A 2 -8.02 7.84 15.13
N VAL A 3 -6.82 7.48 14.68
CA VAL A 3 -6.60 6.43 13.69
C VAL A 3 -5.71 5.35 14.30
N ALA A 4 -6.18 4.11 14.29
CA ALA A 4 -5.36 2.93 14.54
C ALA A 4 -4.91 2.35 13.20
N LEU A 5 -3.62 2.05 13.08
CA LEU A 5 -3.00 1.38 11.95
C LEU A 5 -2.45 0.04 12.43
N ASP A 6 -2.71 -1.01 11.67
CA ASP A 6 -2.09 -2.31 11.87
C ASP A 6 -1.37 -2.69 10.58
N LEU A 7 -0.04 -2.72 10.64
CA LEU A 7 0.83 -2.89 9.48
C LEU A 7 1.31 -4.34 9.37
N GLY A 8 0.38 -5.29 9.32
CA GLY A 8 0.69 -6.73 9.24
C GLY A 8 1.45 -7.13 7.97
N SER A 9 2.11 -8.29 8.02
CA SER A 9 2.93 -8.79 6.90
C SER A 9 2.14 -9.17 5.65
N SER A 10 0.87 -9.54 5.80
CA SER A 10 -0.03 -9.88 4.68
C SER A 10 -0.93 -8.75 4.25
N GLU A 11 -1.35 -7.89 5.19
CA GLU A 11 -2.24 -6.78 4.92
C GLU A 11 -2.04 -5.64 5.91
N PHE A 12 -2.27 -4.42 5.43
CA PHE A 12 -2.34 -3.24 6.26
C PHE A 12 -3.79 -2.88 6.49
N ARG A 13 -4.13 -2.59 7.74
CA ARG A 13 -5.47 -2.21 8.17
C ARG A 13 -5.43 -0.83 8.81
N SER A 14 -6.52 -0.08 8.63
CA SER A 14 -6.77 1.09 9.45
C SER A 14 -8.18 1.09 9.99
N LEU A 15 -8.33 1.56 11.21
CA LEU A 15 -9.60 1.80 11.86
C LEU A 15 -9.61 3.23 12.35
N ARG A 16 -10.64 4.00 11.98
CA ARG A 16 -10.82 5.36 12.48
C ARG A 16 -12.21 5.55 13.02
N ASN A 17 -12.28 6.29 14.11
CA ASN A 17 -13.56 6.72 14.67
C ASN A 17 -13.99 8.05 14.03
N THR A 18 -15.14 8.02 13.36
CA THR A 18 -15.88 9.22 12.98
C THR A 18 -17.04 9.38 13.95
N GLU A 19 -17.53 10.59 14.18
CA GLU A 19 -18.51 10.91 15.23
C GLU A 19 -19.71 9.95 15.33
N SER A 20 -20.09 9.30 14.22
CA SER A 20 -21.22 8.36 14.14
C SER A 20 -20.86 6.91 13.80
N GLN A 21 -19.61 6.59 13.45
CA GLN A 21 -19.24 5.24 12.98
C GLN A 21 -17.73 4.96 12.99
N LEU A 22 -17.40 3.68 13.09
CA LEU A 22 -16.06 3.18 12.80
C LEU A 22 -15.90 2.93 11.30
N LEU A 23 -14.89 3.54 10.70
CA LEU A 23 -14.52 3.29 9.31
C LEU A 23 -13.26 2.43 9.27
N ALA A 24 -13.39 1.24 8.71
CA ALA A 24 -12.28 0.32 8.49
C ALA A 24 -11.79 0.37 7.04
N ARG A 25 -10.48 0.30 6.83
CA ARG A 25 -9.85 0.05 5.53
C ARG A 25 -8.87 -1.09 5.66
N ARG A 26 -8.68 -1.80 4.56
CA ARG A 26 -7.65 -2.83 4.42
C ARG A 26 -7.03 -2.78 3.04
N ILE A 27 -5.75 -3.12 2.93
CA ILE A 27 -5.05 -3.26 1.67
C ILE A 27 -4.01 -4.38 1.79
N GLU A 28 -3.88 -5.23 0.77
CA GLU A 28 -2.85 -6.28 0.78
C GLU A 28 -1.45 -5.66 0.81
N ALA A 29 -0.56 -6.22 1.63
CA ALA A 29 0.81 -5.74 1.82
C ALA A 29 1.75 -6.33 0.74
N ILE A 30 1.36 -6.20 -0.52
CA ILE A 30 2.08 -6.74 -1.68
C ILE A 30 2.18 -5.71 -2.79
N TYR A 31 3.08 -5.97 -3.74
CA TYR A 31 3.11 -5.29 -5.03
C TYR A 31 3.63 -6.20 -6.14
N THR A 32 3.46 -5.77 -7.38
CA THR A 32 4.15 -6.34 -8.53
C THR A 32 4.77 -5.22 -9.36
N VAL A 33 5.76 -5.57 -10.16
CA VAL A 33 6.46 -4.65 -11.06
C VAL A 33 6.28 -5.15 -12.48
N VAL A 34 5.81 -4.26 -13.35
CA VAL A 34 5.63 -4.52 -14.78
C VAL A 34 6.43 -3.51 -15.60
N SER A 35 6.77 -3.88 -16.83
CA SER A 35 7.48 -2.98 -17.74
C SER A 35 6.62 -1.76 -18.09
N ASP A 36 7.25 -0.60 -18.14
CA ASP A 36 6.58 0.63 -18.56
C ASP A 36 6.50 0.73 -20.08
N SER A 37 5.39 0.26 -20.65
CA SER A 37 5.04 0.46 -22.06
C SER A 37 3.76 1.30 -22.19
N PRO A 38 3.56 2.02 -23.32
CA PRO A 38 2.33 2.75 -23.57
C PRO A 38 1.08 1.86 -23.47
N GLN A 39 1.17 0.64 -24.01
CA GLN A 39 0.10 -0.36 -23.93
C GLN A 39 -0.21 -0.74 -22.49
N GLN A 40 0.82 -1.02 -21.68
CA GLN A 40 0.63 -1.42 -20.28
C GLN A 40 0.01 -0.29 -19.45
N ARG A 41 0.48 0.96 -19.63
CA ARG A 41 -0.14 2.12 -18.97
C ARG A 41 -1.60 2.25 -19.35
N GLN A 42 -1.92 2.17 -20.64
CA GLN A 42 -3.28 2.34 -21.11
C GLN A 42 -4.21 1.26 -20.53
N GLN A 43 -3.73 0.01 -20.43
CA GLN A 43 -4.47 -1.07 -19.79
C GLN A 43 -4.74 -0.80 -18.31
N LEU A 44 -3.71 -0.39 -17.55
CA LEU A 44 -3.87 -0.08 -16.11
C LEU A 44 -4.83 1.11 -15.90
N LEU A 45 -4.70 2.16 -16.71
CA LEU A 45 -5.57 3.33 -16.65
C LEU A 45 -7.03 2.98 -17.02
N ALA A 46 -7.24 2.20 -18.09
CA ALA A 46 -8.58 1.78 -18.50
C ALA A 46 -9.27 0.90 -17.45
N ALA A 47 -8.48 0.11 -16.70
CA ALA A 47 -8.97 -0.72 -15.60
C ALA A 47 -9.11 0.04 -14.26
N ASN A 48 -8.80 1.34 -14.21
CA ASN A 48 -8.72 2.14 -12.99
C ASN A 48 -7.79 1.52 -11.92
N ILE A 49 -6.73 0.82 -12.35
CA ILE A 49 -5.76 0.21 -11.44
C ILE A 49 -4.72 1.27 -11.05
N PRO A 50 -4.56 1.60 -9.76
CA PRO A 50 -3.52 2.51 -9.31
C PRO A 50 -2.12 1.93 -9.57
N PHE A 51 -1.20 2.76 -10.02
CA PHE A 51 0.21 2.39 -10.17
C PHE A 51 1.13 3.57 -9.86
N LEU A 52 2.35 3.26 -9.44
CA LEU A 52 3.45 4.21 -9.30
C LEU A 52 4.37 4.07 -10.52
N LYS A 53 4.99 5.17 -10.95
CA LYS A 53 5.98 5.18 -12.03
C LYS A 53 7.38 5.26 -11.43
N SER A 54 8.27 4.37 -11.81
CA SER A 54 9.69 4.42 -11.47
C SER A 54 10.54 4.13 -12.71
N ALA A 55 11.30 5.12 -13.19
CA ALA A 55 12.13 5.01 -14.40
C ALA A 55 11.40 4.31 -15.58
N CYS A 56 11.75 3.04 -15.86
CA CYS A 56 11.23 2.19 -16.93
C CYS A 56 10.22 1.13 -16.45
N GLN A 57 9.66 1.30 -15.25
CA GLN A 57 8.79 0.33 -14.58
C GLN A 57 7.52 1.00 -14.06
N LEU A 58 6.45 0.20 -14.02
CA LEU A 58 5.20 0.52 -13.36
C LEU A 58 5.04 -0.43 -12.17
N ILE A 59 4.79 0.13 -11.00
CA ILE A 59 4.65 -0.61 -9.76
C ILE A 59 3.17 -0.61 -9.41
N VAL A 60 2.58 -1.79 -9.31
CA VAL A 60 1.16 -1.96 -8.94
C VAL A 60 1.10 -2.44 -7.50
N PRO A 61 0.68 -1.60 -6.55
CA PRO A 61 0.60 -1.97 -5.15
C PRO A 61 -0.78 -2.52 -4.77
N GLY A 62 -0.85 -3.27 -3.68
CA GLY A 62 -2.11 -3.71 -3.07
C GLY A 62 -2.80 -4.85 -3.81
N SER A 63 -4.11 -4.97 -3.63
CA SER A 63 -4.91 -6.09 -4.13
C SER A 63 -4.87 -6.26 -5.66
N SER A 64 -4.76 -5.15 -6.41
CA SER A 64 -4.63 -5.20 -7.88
C SER A 64 -3.32 -5.85 -8.34
N ALA A 65 -2.30 -5.93 -7.48
CA ALA A 65 -1.01 -6.52 -7.81
C ALA A 65 -1.13 -8.00 -8.20
N ARG A 66 -2.01 -8.76 -7.53
CA ARG A 66 -2.21 -10.19 -7.80
C ARG A 66 -2.77 -10.44 -9.20
N ALA A 67 -3.86 -9.75 -9.55
CA ALA A 67 -4.47 -9.87 -10.87
C ALA A 67 -3.51 -9.44 -12.00
N VAL A 68 -2.76 -8.36 -11.80
CA VAL A 68 -1.76 -7.90 -12.77
C VAL A 68 -0.59 -8.88 -12.88
N SER A 69 -0.12 -9.40 -11.74
CA SER A 69 0.94 -10.41 -11.68
C SER A 69 0.57 -11.65 -12.48
N GLU A 70 -0.64 -12.18 -12.30
CA GLU A 70 -1.13 -13.35 -13.02
C GLU A 70 -1.21 -13.09 -14.54
N LEU A 71 -1.78 -11.94 -14.94
CA LEU A 71 -1.93 -11.58 -16.35
C LEU A 71 -0.59 -11.37 -17.05
N GLN A 72 0.35 -10.71 -16.37
CA GLN A 72 1.66 -10.33 -16.93
C GLN A 72 2.77 -11.33 -16.62
N ARG A 73 2.46 -12.40 -15.87
CA ARG A 73 3.41 -13.41 -15.39
C ARG A 73 4.62 -12.79 -14.67
N THR A 74 4.35 -11.79 -13.84
CA THR A 74 5.37 -11.10 -13.03
C THR A 74 5.29 -11.57 -11.58
N PRO A 75 6.39 -11.57 -10.81
CA PRO A 75 6.35 -12.02 -9.42
C PRO A 75 5.55 -11.05 -8.53
N ILE A 76 4.80 -11.61 -7.57
CA ILE A 76 4.27 -10.85 -6.44
C ILE A 76 5.36 -10.72 -5.39
N VAL A 77 5.59 -9.51 -4.91
CA VAL A 77 6.57 -9.21 -3.87
C VAL A 77 5.84 -8.78 -2.59
N PRO A 78 6.05 -9.48 -1.46
CA PRO A 78 5.58 -9.01 -0.16
C PRO A 78 6.35 -7.77 0.28
N ILE A 79 5.66 -6.81 0.88
CA ILE A 79 6.28 -5.55 1.34
C ILE A 79 7.01 -5.74 2.66
N ILE A 80 6.40 -6.48 3.58
CA ILE A 80 6.96 -6.80 4.88
C ILE A 80 7.20 -8.31 4.91
N ASP A 81 8.38 -8.70 4.42
CA ASP A 81 8.82 -10.09 4.46
C ASP A 81 9.46 -10.40 5.83
N GLY A 82 9.12 -11.55 6.42
CA GLY A 82 9.61 -11.94 7.75
C GLY A 82 9.28 -10.99 8.91
N GLY A 83 8.36 -10.03 8.72
CA GLY A 83 8.06 -9.00 9.71
C GLY A 83 8.99 -7.78 9.67
N GLY A 84 9.98 -7.76 8.77
CA GLY A 84 10.93 -6.66 8.63
C GLY A 84 10.44 -5.55 7.68
N ILE A 85 10.73 -4.30 8.03
CA ILE A 85 10.59 -3.17 7.10
C ILE A 85 11.67 -3.33 6.00
N PRO A 86 11.34 -3.14 4.72
CA PRO A 86 12.28 -3.38 3.62
C PRO A 86 13.36 -2.28 3.55
N VAL A 87 14.41 -2.37 4.36
CA VAL A 87 15.46 -1.31 4.43
C VAL A 87 16.23 -1.21 3.12
N ASP A 88 16.57 -2.35 2.52
CA ASP A 88 17.42 -2.45 1.33
C ASP A 88 16.65 -2.44 0.00
N ASP A 89 15.32 -2.42 0.04
CA ASP A 89 14.48 -2.31 -1.15
C ASP A 89 13.84 -0.91 -1.25
N PRO A 90 14.40 0.00 -2.07
CA PRO A 90 13.88 1.35 -2.22
C PRO A 90 12.47 1.38 -2.83
N ILE A 91 12.10 0.41 -3.68
CA ILE A 91 10.77 0.32 -4.28
C ILE A 91 9.78 -0.09 -3.19
N GLY A 92 10.08 -1.16 -2.44
CA GLY A 92 9.30 -1.62 -1.31
C GLY A 92 9.02 -0.51 -0.29
N ARG A 93 10.01 0.34 0.04
CA ARG A 93 9.80 1.49 0.93
C ARG A 93 8.84 2.54 0.36
N GLN A 94 8.93 2.85 -0.93
CA GLN A 94 8.02 3.80 -1.57
C GLN A 94 6.60 3.25 -1.62
N VAL A 95 6.45 1.96 -1.94
CA VAL A 95 5.17 1.27 -1.92
C VAL A 95 4.58 1.27 -0.51
N LEU A 96 5.36 0.90 0.51
CA LEU A 96 4.97 0.93 1.91
C LEU A 96 4.43 2.30 2.31
N ALA A 97 5.18 3.37 2.01
CA ALA A 97 4.76 4.74 2.29
C ALA A 97 3.46 5.12 1.56
N GLY A 98 3.32 4.73 0.29
CA GLY A 98 2.11 4.97 -0.51
C GLY A 98 0.87 4.26 0.06
N LEU A 99 1.03 2.99 0.44
CA LEU A 99 -0.06 2.21 1.03
C LEU A 99 -0.48 2.77 2.38
N ILE A 100 0.47 3.10 3.27
CA ILE A 100 0.17 3.74 4.56
C ILE A 100 -0.57 5.07 4.33
N THR A 101 -0.10 5.89 3.40
CA THR A 101 -0.74 7.17 3.06
C THR A 101 -2.18 6.97 2.59
N SER A 102 -2.46 5.92 1.81
CA SER A 102 -3.82 5.60 1.34
C SER A 102 -4.79 5.20 2.47
N LEU A 103 -4.25 4.70 3.59
CA LEU A 103 -5.02 4.30 4.76
C LEU A 103 -5.33 5.45 5.71
N LEU A 104 -4.53 6.52 5.64
CA LEU A 104 -4.70 7.71 6.47
C LEU A 104 -5.87 8.57 5.96
N PRO A 105 -6.58 9.28 6.86
CA PRO A 105 -7.59 10.26 6.46
C PRO A 105 -6.92 11.49 5.84
N ASN A 106 -7.62 12.17 4.94
CA ASN A 106 -7.25 13.52 4.52
C ASN A 106 -7.37 14.45 5.73
N VAL A 107 -6.29 15.18 6.05
CA VAL A 107 -6.31 16.15 7.15
C VAL A 107 -7.11 17.38 6.69
N SER A 108 -8.35 17.50 7.17
CA SER A 108 -9.20 18.66 6.89
C SER A 108 -9.08 19.68 8.03
N GLY A 109 -8.32 20.75 7.81
CA GLY A 109 -8.23 21.89 8.74
C GLY A 109 -6.81 22.16 9.26
N ARG A 110 -6.44 23.45 9.30
CA ARG A 110 -5.17 23.89 9.90
C ARG A 110 -5.23 23.70 11.42
N GLY A 111 -4.28 22.93 11.98
CA GLY A 111 -4.00 22.90 13.42
C GLY A 111 -4.53 21.69 14.20
N ASN A 112 -5.41 20.85 13.64
CA ASN A 112 -5.86 19.65 14.32
C ASN A 112 -4.96 18.45 13.99
N LEU A 113 -3.98 18.19 14.88
CA LEU A 113 -3.22 16.96 14.86
C LEU A 113 -4.14 15.79 15.22
N THR A 114 -4.29 14.84 14.31
CA THR A 114 -5.03 13.60 14.53
C THR A 114 -4.05 12.54 15.04
N PRO A 115 -4.14 12.09 16.30
CA PRO A 115 -3.27 11.04 16.80
C PRO A 115 -3.43 9.76 15.98
N CYS A 116 -2.29 9.21 15.56
CA CYS A 116 -2.18 7.95 14.85
C CYS A 116 -1.38 6.97 15.70
N TYR A 117 -1.93 5.78 15.93
CA TYR A 117 -1.27 4.69 16.62
C TYR A 117 -1.02 3.57 15.63
N ALA A 118 0.19 3.02 15.60
CA ALA A 118 0.57 1.96 14.66
C ALA A 118 1.09 0.74 15.39
N THR A 119 0.64 -0.44 14.98
CA THR A 119 1.28 -1.73 15.30
C THR A 119 2.09 -2.20 14.10
N LEU A 120 3.28 -2.71 14.38
CA LEU A 120 4.18 -3.32 13.41
C LEU A 120 4.35 -4.80 13.80
N PRO A 121 4.52 -5.71 12.83
CA PRO A 121 4.92 -7.07 13.12
C PRO A 121 6.26 -7.04 13.85
N THR A 122 6.35 -7.82 14.92
CA THR A 122 7.61 -8.07 15.61
C THR A 122 8.44 -9.05 14.80
N GLU A 123 9.74 -8.77 14.65
CA GLU A 123 10.69 -9.74 14.07
C GLU A 123 10.51 -11.08 14.79
N THR A 124 10.28 -12.14 14.01
CA THR A 124 10.32 -13.50 14.54
C THR A 124 11.79 -13.91 14.52
N THR A 125 12.45 -13.76 15.67
CA THR A 125 13.80 -14.30 15.93
C THR A 125 13.84 -15.81 15.76
#